data_AF-A0A383B075-F1
#
_entry.id   AF-A0A383B075-F1
#
_cell.length_a   1.000
_cell.length_b   1.000
_cell.length_c   1.000
_cell.angle_alpha   90.00
_cell.angle_beta   90.00
_cell.angle_gamma   90.00
#
_symmetry.space_group_name_H-M   'P 1'
#
loop_
_entity.id
_entity.type
_entity.pdbx_description
1 polymer ?
#
loop_
_entity_poly.entity_id
_entity_poly.type
_entity_poly.pdbx_seq_one_letter_code
_entity_poly.pdbx_strand_id
1 'polypeptide(L)'
;MTQAHPNRKVPEKYIANLNTSRANLISKLDSLNIDTKPPAEGGCGVVGLASEVAVNGRNLVRPLAQMRNRGNGKGGGVAMAGLDPIQWGVTTELLKSHYLMGIAYLEESIQDEVEERFVNHFYNVSHTHVVETVENFNTIPGIDVQPPKAVLYFVLPKEDKLLEFTTKNKLEELDKKTLMDEFVYQISFSFNVKYY
;
A
#
# COMPACT_ATOMS: atom_id res chain seq x y z
N MET A 1 -21.79 -6.30 -17.16
CA MET A 1 -22.90 -6.53 -16.19
C MET A 1 -22.29 -6.90 -14.86
N THR A 2 -22.04 -5.91 -14.01
CA THR A 2 -21.45 -6.11 -12.67
C THR A 2 -22.54 -6.67 -11.77
N GLN A 3 -22.42 -7.94 -11.37
CA GLN A 3 -23.30 -8.46 -10.33
C GLN A 3 -22.98 -7.68 -9.05
N ALA A 4 -23.97 -6.96 -8.53
CA ALA A 4 -23.88 -6.33 -7.24
C ALA A 4 -23.52 -7.41 -6.21
N HIS A 5 -22.43 -7.21 -5.48
CA HIS A 5 -22.09 -8.05 -4.34
C HIS A 5 -23.31 -8.07 -3.40
N PRO A 6 -23.80 -9.26 -3.02
CA PRO A 6 -24.95 -9.33 -2.11
C PRO A 6 -24.59 -8.60 -0.83
N ASN A 7 -25.52 -7.77 -0.38
CA ASN A 7 -25.43 -6.93 0.80
C ASN A 7 -25.26 -7.85 2.03
N ARG A 8 -24.02 -8.25 2.31
CA ARG A 8 -23.69 -9.23 3.35
C ARG A 8 -23.93 -8.51 4.67
N LYS A 9 -25.06 -8.80 5.33
CA LYS A 9 -25.31 -8.32 6.68
C LYS A 9 -24.21 -8.88 7.57
N VAL A 10 -23.31 -7.99 7.91
CA VAL A 10 -22.21 -8.24 8.81
C VAL A 10 -22.80 -8.38 10.22
N PRO A 11 -22.62 -9.50 10.94
CA PRO A 11 -23.15 -9.68 12.29
C PRO A 11 -22.59 -8.62 13.27
N GLU A 12 -23.41 -8.09 14.18
CA GLU A 12 -22.98 -7.05 15.15
C GLU A 12 -21.79 -7.47 16.01
N LYS A 13 -21.76 -8.75 16.42
CA LYS A 13 -20.65 -9.37 17.16
C LYS A 13 -19.32 -9.30 16.39
N TYR A 14 -19.35 -9.35 15.06
CA TYR A 14 -18.15 -9.18 14.23
C TYR A 14 -17.62 -7.76 14.27
N ILE A 15 -18.51 -6.75 14.19
CA ILE A 15 -18.10 -5.34 14.18
C ILE A 15 -17.42 -5.03 15.52
N ALA A 16 -17.98 -5.57 16.61
CA ALA A 16 -17.38 -5.49 17.93
C ALA A 16 -15.97 -6.13 17.96
N ASN A 17 -15.81 -7.38 17.48
CA ASN A 17 -14.50 -8.05 17.49
C ASN A 17 -13.46 -7.33 16.62
N LEU A 18 -13.83 -6.81 15.44
CA LEU A 18 -12.93 -5.98 14.63
C LEU A 18 -12.53 -4.69 15.35
N ASN A 19 -13.49 -3.98 15.93
CA ASN A 19 -13.21 -2.75 16.67
C ASN A 19 -12.30 -3.03 17.87
N THR A 20 -12.53 -4.12 18.60
CA THR A 20 -11.65 -4.55 19.70
C THR A 20 -10.25 -4.90 19.21
N SER A 21 -10.14 -5.63 18.09
CA SER A 21 -8.85 -5.98 17.50
C SER A 21 -8.06 -4.72 17.11
N ARG A 22 -8.73 -3.73 16.51
CA ARG A 22 -8.14 -2.46 16.07
C ARG A 22 -7.90 -1.46 17.20
N ALA A 23 -8.59 -1.55 18.34
CA ALA A 23 -8.42 -0.62 19.45
C ALA A 23 -6.95 -0.53 19.94
N ASN A 24 -6.24 -1.66 19.91
CA ASN A 24 -4.83 -1.74 20.28
C ASN A 24 -3.87 -1.10 19.25
N LEU A 25 -4.35 -0.80 18.03
CA LEU A 25 -3.57 -0.06 17.04
C LEU A 25 -3.56 1.44 17.37
N ILE A 26 -4.71 1.97 17.80
CA ILE A 26 -4.88 3.38 18.14
C ILE A 26 -4.06 3.76 19.37
N SER A 27 -4.02 2.90 20.39
CA SER A 27 -3.22 3.18 21.60
C SER A 27 -1.72 3.32 21.31
N LYS A 28 -1.21 2.74 20.21
CA LYS A 28 0.18 2.93 19.76
C LYS A 28 0.40 4.29 19.07
N LEU A 29 -0.64 4.91 18.55
CA LEU A 29 -0.56 6.25 17.97
C LEU A 29 -0.42 7.33 19.05
N ASP A 30 -1.01 7.12 20.23
CA ASP A 30 -0.96 8.10 21.33
C ASP A 30 0.48 8.38 21.82
N SER A 31 1.41 7.45 21.56
CA SER A 31 2.83 7.63 21.85
C SER A 31 3.63 8.31 20.73
N LEU A 32 3.04 8.51 19.55
CA LEU A 32 3.68 9.20 18.44
C LEU A 32 3.55 10.72 18.64
N ASN A 33 4.67 11.44 18.53
CA ASN A 33 4.65 12.90 18.42
C ASN A 33 4.13 13.28 17.04
N ILE A 34 2.81 13.28 16.87
CA ILE A 34 2.15 13.72 15.65
C ILE A 34 2.50 15.19 15.44
N ASP A 35 3.15 15.51 14.32
CA ASP A 35 3.45 16.90 13.96
C ASP A 35 2.13 17.67 13.81
N THR A 36 1.84 18.55 14.77
CA THR A 36 0.64 19.38 14.80
C THR A 36 0.76 20.59 13.90
N LYS A 37 1.84 20.72 13.11
CA LYS A 37 1.97 21.78 12.12
C LYS A 37 0.73 21.81 11.25
N PRO A 38 0.17 23.01 11.02
CA PRO A 38 -0.94 23.16 10.11
C PRO A 38 -0.55 22.60 8.74
N PRO A 39 -1.47 21.88 8.05
CA PRO A 39 -1.23 21.40 6.70
C PRO A 39 -0.71 22.55 5.85
N ALA A 40 0.33 22.31 5.06
CA ALA A 40 0.89 23.35 4.21
C ALA A 40 -0.21 23.89 3.28
N GLU A 41 -0.41 25.21 3.30
CA GLU A 41 -1.38 25.87 2.43
C GLU A 41 -0.98 25.64 0.96
N GLY A 42 -1.90 25.05 0.20
CA GLY A 42 -1.68 24.68 -1.19
C GLY A 42 -2.82 23.81 -1.70
N GLY A 43 -3.27 24.06 -2.93
CA GLY A 43 -4.23 23.17 -3.58
C GLY A 43 -3.61 21.80 -3.89
N CYS A 44 -4.43 20.88 -4.39
CA CYS A 44 -3.97 19.71 -5.13
C CYS A 44 -4.67 19.70 -6.50
N GLY A 45 -3.93 19.38 -7.56
CA GLY A 45 -4.49 19.18 -8.90
C GLY A 45 -4.58 17.70 -9.21
N VAL A 46 -5.76 17.22 -9.61
CA VAL A 46 -5.99 15.83 -10.01
C VAL A 46 -6.35 15.79 -11.49
N VAL A 47 -5.67 14.92 -12.25
CA VAL A 47 -6.11 14.49 -13.57
C VAL A 47 -6.62 13.06 -13.42
N GLY A 48 -7.92 12.87 -13.63
CA GLY A 48 -8.56 11.55 -13.60
C GLY A 48 -8.75 10.99 -15.00
N LEU A 49 -8.49 9.70 -15.18
CA LEU A 49 -8.81 8.94 -16.37
C LEU A 49 -9.36 7.58 -15.96
N ALA A 50 -10.46 7.17 -16.58
CA ALA A 50 -10.96 5.81 -16.56
C ALA A 50 -11.32 5.43 -17.98
N SER A 51 -10.84 4.27 -18.45
CA SER A 51 -11.12 3.78 -19.80
C SER A 51 -11.09 2.26 -19.83
N GLU A 52 -12.01 1.65 -20.56
CA GLU A 52 -12.02 0.21 -20.80
C GLU A 52 -11.09 -0.19 -21.96
N VAL A 53 -10.56 0.81 -22.68
CA VAL A 53 -9.61 0.62 -23.78
C VAL A 53 -8.28 1.27 -23.43
N ALA A 54 -7.20 0.77 -24.02
CA ALA A 54 -5.88 1.33 -23.79
C ALA A 54 -5.82 2.80 -24.25
N VAL A 55 -5.44 3.68 -23.34
CA VAL A 55 -5.17 5.09 -23.62
C VAL A 55 -3.66 5.30 -23.58
N ASN A 56 -3.11 5.97 -24.59
CA ASN A 56 -1.69 6.24 -24.61
C ASN A 56 -1.30 7.19 -23.45
N GLY A 57 -0.37 6.75 -22.59
CA GLY A 57 0.05 7.48 -21.39
C GLY A 57 0.55 8.90 -21.67
N ARG A 58 1.08 9.18 -22.87
CA ARG A 58 1.49 10.53 -23.29
C ARG A 58 0.37 11.57 -23.20
N ASN A 59 -0.88 11.13 -23.31
CA ASN A 59 -2.06 11.99 -23.22
C ASN A 59 -2.28 12.53 -21.80
N LEU A 60 -1.68 11.90 -20.77
CA LEU A 60 -1.73 12.37 -19.38
C LEU A 60 -0.63 13.38 -19.07
N VAL A 61 0.50 13.36 -19.79
CA VAL A 61 1.69 14.16 -19.50
C VAL A 61 1.39 15.66 -19.50
N ARG A 62 0.75 16.16 -20.58
CA ARG A 62 0.45 17.59 -20.70
C ARG A 62 -0.57 18.07 -19.65
N PRO A 63 -1.71 17.37 -19.43
CA PRO A 63 -2.60 17.70 -18.31
C PRO A 63 -1.90 17.72 -16.95
N LEU A 64 -1.06 16.72 -16.64
CA LEU A 64 -0.31 16.65 -15.37
C LEU A 64 0.65 17.85 -15.22
N ALA A 65 1.38 18.22 -16.28
CA ALA A 65 2.26 19.39 -16.25
C ALA A 65 1.49 20.70 -15.97
N GLN A 66 0.26 20.84 -16.48
CA GLN A 66 -0.60 21.99 -16.21
C GLN A 66 -1.11 22.02 -14.76
N MET A 67 -1.05 20.91 -14.01
CA MET A 67 -1.44 20.88 -12.61
C MET A 67 -0.35 21.42 -11.66
N ARG A 68 0.86 21.74 -12.17
CA ARG A 68 1.98 22.21 -11.34
C ARG A 68 1.65 23.48 -10.55
N ASN A 69 0.80 24.38 -11.08
CA ASN A 69 0.37 25.61 -10.40
C ASN A 69 -0.75 25.39 -9.38
N ARG A 70 -1.28 24.16 -9.26
CA ARG A 70 -2.32 23.78 -8.29
C ARG A 70 -1.74 23.00 -7.11
N GLY A 71 -0.43 22.86 -6.99
CA GLY A 71 0.26 22.23 -5.86
C GLY A 71 1.36 23.13 -5.30
N ASN A 72 1.89 22.78 -4.13
CA ASN A 72 3.01 23.49 -3.49
C ASN A 72 4.39 23.02 -3.98
N GLY A 73 4.43 22.23 -5.06
CA GLY A 73 5.67 21.69 -5.63
C GLY A 73 6.34 20.59 -4.81
N LYS A 74 5.77 20.15 -3.68
CA LYS A 74 6.39 19.15 -2.80
C LYS A 74 6.24 17.70 -3.27
N GLY A 75 5.45 17.46 -4.30
CA GLY A 75 5.28 16.13 -4.86
C GLY A 75 4.10 16.02 -5.82
N GLY A 76 4.13 14.96 -6.61
CA GLY A 76 3.02 14.50 -7.44
C GLY A 76 3.01 12.96 -7.41
N GLY A 77 1.84 12.38 -7.64
CA GLY A 77 1.69 10.93 -7.68
C GLY A 77 0.65 10.53 -8.71
N VAL A 78 0.73 9.29 -9.16
CA VAL A 78 -0.30 8.68 -10.00
C VAL A 78 -0.92 7.52 -9.24
N ALA A 79 -2.24 7.50 -9.15
CA ALA A 79 -3.00 6.33 -8.72
C ALA A 79 -3.48 5.63 -9.99
N MET A 80 -2.96 4.43 -10.26
CA MET A 80 -3.35 3.63 -11.41
C MET A 80 -4.06 2.37 -10.93
N ALA A 81 -5.19 2.06 -11.57
CA ALA A 81 -5.91 0.81 -11.40
C ALA A 81 -5.88 0.04 -12.72
N GLY A 82 -5.77 -1.30 -12.65
CA GLY A 82 -5.64 -2.16 -13.83
C GLY A 82 -4.19 -2.52 -14.17
N LEU A 83 -3.52 -3.21 -13.24
CA LEU A 83 -2.16 -3.70 -13.44
C LEU A 83 -2.13 -4.74 -14.57
N ASP A 84 -1.13 -4.66 -15.46
CA ASP A 84 -0.91 -5.65 -16.52
C ASP A 84 0.11 -6.71 -16.05
N PRO A 85 -0.27 -7.99 -15.92
CA PRO A 85 0.65 -9.02 -15.44
C PRO A 85 1.96 -9.09 -16.23
N ILE A 86 1.94 -8.80 -17.54
CA ILE A 86 3.15 -8.80 -18.38
C ILE A 86 4.10 -7.67 -17.95
N GLN A 87 3.59 -6.45 -17.74
CA GLN A 87 4.39 -5.32 -17.28
C GLN A 87 5.04 -5.59 -15.91
N TRP A 88 4.34 -6.34 -15.06
CA TRP A 88 4.82 -6.70 -13.73
C TRP A 88 5.69 -7.97 -13.70
N GLY A 89 5.87 -8.65 -14.84
CA GLY A 89 6.65 -9.89 -14.92
C GLY A 89 6.04 -11.06 -14.13
N VAL A 90 4.71 -11.08 -13.96
CA VAL A 90 3.99 -12.09 -13.18
C VAL A 90 2.89 -12.76 -14.00
N THR A 91 2.32 -13.85 -13.49
CA THR A 91 1.15 -14.48 -14.10
C THR A 91 -0.15 -13.74 -13.73
N THR A 92 -1.19 -13.94 -14.54
CA THR A 92 -2.52 -13.38 -14.25
C THR A 92 -3.08 -13.91 -12.93
N GLU A 93 -2.80 -15.18 -12.61
CA GLU A 93 -3.21 -15.85 -11.39
C GLU A 93 -2.55 -15.21 -10.17
N LEU A 94 -1.23 -14.96 -10.23
CA LEU A 94 -0.49 -14.32 -9.16
C LEU A 94 -1.04 -12.91 -8.91
N LEU A 95 -1.19 -12.11 -9.97
CA LEU A 95 -1.71 -10.74 -9.88
C LEU A 95 -3.12 -10.66 -9.26
N LYS A 96 -3.98 -11.65 -9.53
CA LYS A 96 -5.35 -11.69 -8.99
C LYS A 96 -5.44 -12.21 -7.55
N SER A 97 -4.46 -12.99 -7.10
CA SER A 97 -4.53 -13.72 -5.83
C SER A 97 -3.66 -13.15 -4.72
N HIS A 98 -2.63 -12.37 -5.06
CA HIS A 98 -1.66 -11.84 -4.09
C HIS A 98 -1.95 -10.38 -3.74
N TYR A 99 -1.52 -9.98 -2.55
CA TYR A 99 -1.43 -8.56 -2.19
C TYR A 99 -0.16 -7.96 -2.77
N LEU A 100 -0.24 -6.72 -3.22
CA LEU A 100 0.94 -5.93 -3.59
C LEU A 100 1.32 -5.04 -2.40
N MET A 101 2.41 -5.37 -1.72
CA MET A 101 2.96 -4.58 -0.62
C MET A 101 4.11 -3.73 -1.12
N GLY A 102 4.02 -2.41 -0.99
CA GLY A 102 5.11 -1.50 -1.33
C GLY A 102 5.81 -0.93 -0.11
N ILE A 103 7.14 -0.95 -0.11
CA ILE A 103 7.99 -0.35 0.92
C ILE A 103 8.96 0.63 0.24
N ALA A 104 9.04 1.86 0.75
CA ALA A 104 9.94 2.90 0.27
C ALA A 104 11.11 3.08 1.24
N TYR A 105 12.24 2.43 0.98
CA TYR A 105 13.41 2.51 1.84
C TYR A 105 14.12 3.86 1.70
N LEU A 106 14.04 4.68 2.76
CA LEU A 106 14.85 5.89 2.89
C LEU A 106 16.33 5.56 3.15
N GLU A 107 16.57 4.50 3.91
CA GLU A 107 17.89 3.94 4.16
C GLU A 107 17.95 2.53 3.58
N GLU A 108 18.70 2.33 2.50
CA GLU A 108 18.77 1.03 1.82
C GLU A 108 19.49 -0.05 2.66
N SER A 109 20.35 0.36 3.59
CA SER A 109 21.17 -0.55 4.42
C SER A 109 20.32 -1.46 5.32
N ILE A 110 19.11 -1.04 5.67
CA ILE A 110 18.20 -1.79 6.55
C ILE A 110 17.25 -2.72 5.78
N GLN A 111 17.32 -2.76 4.44
CA GLN A 111 16.38 -3.52 3.62
C GLN A 111 16.35 -4.99 4.03
N ASP A 112 17.52 -5.63 4.15
CA ASP A 112 17.62 -7.05 4.50
C ASP A 112 17.02 -7.34 5.90
N GLU A 113 17.28 -6.45 6.87
CA GLU A 113 16.71 -6.59 8.23
C GLU A 113 15.18 -6.46 8.19
N VAL A 114 14.66 -5.47 7.46
CA VAL A 114 13.21 -5.26 7.32
C VAL A 114 12.57 -6.46 6.62
N GLU A 115 13.17 -6.97 5.56
CA GLU A 115 12.68 -8.15 4.86
C GLU A 115 12.65 -9.36 5.79
N GLU A 116 13.72 -9.64 6.55
CA GLU A 116 13.77 -10.75 7.49
C GLU A 116 12.73 -10.62 8.62
N ARG A 117 12.72 -9.48 9.30
CA ARG A 117 11.93 -9.28 10.52
C ARG A 117 10.46 -9.00 10.26
N PHE A 118 10.10 -8.59 9.05
CA PHE A 118 8.75 -8.19 8.73
C PHE A 118 8.20 -8.91 7.50
N VAL A 119 8.76 -8.68 6.31
CA VAL A 119 8.18 -9.18 5.05
C VAL A 119 8.17 -10.72 5.05
N ASN A 120 9.33 -11.35 5.18
CA ASN A 120 9.51 -12.79 5.22
C ASN A 120 9.01 -13.40 6.53
N HIS A 121 8.87 -12.62 7.60
CA HIS A 121 8.30 -13.13 8.85
C HIS A 121 6.81 -13.41 8.73
N PHE A 122 6.04 -12.47 8.16
CA PHE A 122 4.58 -12.54 8.10
C PHE A 122 4.04 -13.10 6.78
N TYR A 123 4.85 -13.07 5.71
CA TYR A 123 4.38 -13.38 4.36
C TYR A 123 5.26 -14.39 3.63
N ASN A 124 4.62 -15.12 2.72
CA ASN A 124 5.29 -15.80 1.62
C ASN A 124 5.39 -14.81 0.45
N VAL A 125 6.61 -14.50 0.03
CA VAL A 125 6.88 -13.62 -1.11
C VAL A 125 6.96 -14.47 -2.38
N SER A 126 6.06 -14.20 -3.33
CA SER A 126 6.00 -14.94 -4.61
C SER A 126 6.72 -14.20 -5.74
N HIS A 127 6.83 -12.87 -5.65
CA HIS A 127 7.53 -12.05 -6.60
C HIS A 127 7.95 -10.73 -5.96
N THR A 128 9.11 -10.20 -6.37
CA THR A 128 9.65 -8.91 -5.91
C THR A 128 9.98 -8.06 -7.13
N HIS A 129 9.53 -6.81 -7.10
CA HIS A 129 9.77 -5.82 -8.14
C HIS A 129 10.39 -4.57 -7.53
N VAL A 130 11.58 -4.19 -7.99
CA VAL A 130 12.22 -2.93 -7.62
C VAL A 130 11.76 -1.87 -8.62
N VAL A 131 11.21 -0.77 -8.12
CA VAL A 131 10.75 0.32 -8.98
C VAL A 131 11.98 0.97 -9.64
N GLU A 132 11.95 1.04 -10.97
CA GLU A 132 13.02 1.65 -11.75
C GLU A 132 13.16 3.14 -11.41
N THR A 133 14.41 3.58 -11.26
CA THR A 133 14.77 4.97 -11.00
C THR A 133 15.79 5.44 -12.05
N VAL A 134 15.93 6.76 -12.18
CA VAL A 134 17.02 7.33 -12.96
C VAL A 134 18.34 7.10 -12.23
N GLU A 135 19.41 6.81 -12.98
CA GLU A 135 20.74 6.55 -12.39
C GLU A 135 21.28 7.72 -11.56
N ASN A 136 21.00 8.95 -12.00
CA ASN A 136 21.43 10.17 -11.32
C ASN A 136 20.26 11.14 -11.15
N PHE A 137 19.66 11.17 -9.96
CA PHE A 137 18.51 12.04 -9.67
C PHE A 137 18.84 13.54 -9.78
N ASN A 138 20.12 13.94 -9.65
CA ASN A 138 20.54 15.33 -9.80
C ASN A 138 20.33 15.86 -11.24
N THR A 139 20.09 14.97 -12.20
CA THR A 139 19.73 15.35 -13.57
C THR A 139 18.30 15.87 -13.68
N ILE A 140 17.47 15.68 -12.65
CA ILE A 140 16.08 16.11 -12.63
C ILE A 140 15.96 17.45 -11.89
N PRO A 141 15.63 18.56 -12.58
CA PRO A 141 15.49 19.87 -11.93
C PRO A 141 14.37 19.88 -10.88
N GLY A 142 14.69 20.36 -9.68
CA GLY A 142 13.73 20.50 -8.57
C GLY A 142 13.61 19.28 -7.66
N ILE A 143 14.49 18.27 -7.81
CA ILE A 143 14.67 17.20 -6.83
C ILE A 143 15.96 17.46 -6.05
N ASP A 144 15.81 17.95 -4.82
CA ASP A 144 16.95 18.31 -3.96
C ASP A 144 17.38 17.17 -3.02
N VAL A 145 16.56 16.13 -2.91
CA VAL A 145 16.77 14.97 -2.02
C VAL A 145 16.60 13.69 -2.83
N GLN A 146 17.50 12.73 -2.64
CA GLN A 146 17.41 11.43 -3.28
C GLN A 146 16.07 10.75 -2.93
N PRO A 147 15.26 10.35 -3.92
CA PRO A 147 14.05 9.59 -3.65
C PRO A 147 14.36 8.24 -2.97
N PRO A 148 13.49 7.74 -2.09
CA PRO A 148 13.66 6.43 -1.49
C PRO A 148 13.65 5.32 -2.55
N LYS A 149 14.34 4.23 -2.26
CA LYS A 149 14.24 3.00 -3.05
C LYS A 149 12.89 2.34 -2.78
N ALA A 150 12.03 2.31 -3.78
CA ALA A 150 10.74 1.63 -3.68
C ALA A 150 10.85 0.18 -4.15
N VAL A 151 10.44 -0.75 -3.28
CA VAL A 151 10.36 -2.19 -3.58
C VAL A 151 8.95 -2.67 -3.34
N LEU A 152 8.44 -3.47 -4.28
CA LEU A 152 7.08 -3.98 -4.30
C LEU A 152 7.12 -5.51 -4.22
N TYR A 153 6.37 -6.09 -3.29
CA TYR A 153 6.33 -7.52 -3.02
C TYR A 153 4.92 -8.04 -3.28
N PHE A 154 4.82 -9.10 -4.09
CA PHE A 154 3.59 -9.88 -4.21
C PHE A 154 3.58 -10.94 -3.12
N VAL A 155 2.65 -10.78 -2.18
CA VAL A 155 2.66 -11.51 -0.91
C VAL A 155 1.34 -12.18 -0.58
N LEU A 156 1.44 -13.30 0.12
CA LEU A 156 0.34 -13.94 0.83
C LEU A 156 0.71 -14.12 2.31
N PRO A 157 -0.19 -13.86 3.26
CA PRO A 157 0.05 -14.19 4.66
C PRO A 157 0.46 -15.65 4.82
N LYS A 158 1.45 -15.92 5.67
CA LYS A 158 1.78 -17.29 6.06
C LYS A 158 0.62 -17.89 6.86
N GLU A 159 0.31 -19.16 6.62
CA GLU A 159 -0.88 -19.80 7.19
C GLU A 159 -0.81 -19.90 8.72
N ASP A 160 0.36 -20.20 9.27
CA ASP A 160 0.61 -20.25 10.72
C ASP A 160 0.40 -18.88 11.37
N LYS A 161 0.89 -17.81 10.74
CA LYS A 161 0.73 -16.43 11.21
C LYS A 161 -0.69 -15.93 11.11
N LEU A 162 -1.37 -16.27 10.02
CA LEU A 162 -2.78 -15.94 9.85
C LEU A 162 -3.64 -16.65 10.90
N LEU A 163 -3.37 -17.92 11.18
CA LEU A 163 -4.07 -18.69 12.21
C LEU A 163 -3.85 -18.11 13.60
N GLU A 164 -2.59 -17.82 13.97
CA GLU A 164 -2.25 -17.16 15.25
C GLU A 164 -3.02 -15.84 15.42
N PHE A 165 -3.01 -15.00 14.38
CA PHE A 165 -3.74 -13.74 14.35
C PHE A 165 -5.24 -13.94 14.53
N THR A 166 -5.82 -14.93 13.86
CA THR A 166 -7.25 -15.23 13.91
C THR A 166 -7.69 -15.58 15.32
N THR A 167 -6.98 -16.53 15.95
CA THR A 167 -7.28 -17.00 17.29
C THR A 167 -7.08 -15.91 18.34
N LYS A 168 -5.98 -15.15 18.22
CA LYS A 168 -5.69 -14.03 19.14
C LYS A 168 -6.79 -12.97 19.12
N ASN A 169 -7.36 -12.68 17.96
CA ASN A 169 -8.37 -11.63 17.78
C ASN A 169 -9.82 -12.14 17.78
N LYS A 170 -10.05 -13.44 17.96
CA LYS A 170 -11.38 -14.08 17.94
C LYS A 170 -12.14 -13.81 16.64
N LEU A 171 -11.44 -14.01 15.51
CA LEU A 171 -11.92 -13.71 14.16
C LEU A 171 -12.21 -14.98 13.33
N GLU A 172 -12.39 -16.14 13.97
CA GLU A 172 -12.60 -17.45 13.32
C GLU A 172 -13.87 -17.51 12.48
N GLU A 173 -14.85 -16.66 12.79
CA GLU A 173 -16.10 -16.57 12.04
C GLU A 173 -15.94 -15.84 10.69
N LEU A 174 -14.75 -15.27 10.39
CA LEU A 174 -14.49 -14.59 9.12
C LEU A 174 -14.17 -15.53 7.98
N ASP A 175 -14.62 -15.16 6.78
CA ASP A 175 -14.11 -15.80 5.57
C ASP A 175 -12.62 -15.49 5.38
N LYS A 176 -11.91 -16.43 4.75
CA LYS A 176 -10.46 -16.38 4.58
C LYS A 176 -9.99 -15.08 3.92
N LYS A 177 -10.74 -14.53 2.95
CA LYS A 177 -10.36 -13.30 2.27
C LYS A 177 -10.45 -12.10 3.20
N THR A 178 -11.57 -11.93 3.90
CA THR A 178 -11.75 -10.82 4.86
C THR A 178 -10.71 -10.89 5.98
N LEU A 179 -10.38 -12.09 6.44
CA LEU A 179 -9.35 -12.31 7.44
C LEU A 179 -7.95 -11.94 6.94
N MET A 180 -7.60 -12.32 5.70
CA MET A 180 -6.34 -11.92 5.07
C MET A 180 -6.27 -10.40 4.85
N ASP A 181 -7.38 -9.77 4.43
CA ASP A 181 -7.48 -8.31 4.25
C ASP A 181 -7.20 -7.60 5.60
N GLU A 182 -7.81 -8.06 6.69
CA GLU A 182 -7.58 -7.52 8.03
C GLU A 182 -6.15 -7.75 8.52
N PHE A 183 -5.61 -8.96 8.31
CA PHE A 183 -4.22 -9.29 8.67
C PHE A 183 -3.24 -8.35 7.97
N VAL A 184 -3.37 -8.19 6.64
CA VAL A 184 -2.52 -7.30 5.85
C VAL A 184 -2.63 -5.86 6.35
N TYR A 185 -3.84 -5.39 6.63
CA TYR A 185 -4.07 -4.06 7.19
C TYR A 185 -3.33 -3.85 8.53
N GLN A 186 -3.54 -4.72 9.52
CA GLN A 186 -2.98 -4.49 10.86
C GLN A 186 -1.45 -4.68 10.92
N ILE A 187 -0.93 -5.63 10.15
CA ILE A 187 0.51 -5.87 10.03
C ILE A 187 1.19 -4.69 9.35
N SER A 188 0.62 -4.20 8.22
CA SER A 188 1.12 -2.98 7.54
C SER A 188 1.01 -1.73 8.42
N PHE A 189 -0.07 -1.59 9.19
CA PHE A 189 -0.21 -0.49 10.14
C PHE A 189 0.89 -0.54 11.21
N SER A 190 1.14 -1.73 11.79
CA SER A 190 2.18 -1.91 12.80
C SER A 190 3.58 -1.65 12.26
N PHE A 191 3.82 -1.96 10.97
CA PHE A 191 5.04 -1.59 10.27
C PHE A 191 5.21 -0.09 10.17
N ASN A 192 4.17 0.61 9.70
CA ASN A 192 4.20 2.07 9.61
C ASN A 192 4.53 2.66 10.97
N VAL A 193 3.79 2.34 12.04
CA VAL A 193 4.07 2.85 13.40
C VAL A 193 5.50 2.59 13.89
N LYS A 194 6.13 1.50 13.46
CA LYS A 194 7.50 1.16 13.87
C LYS A 194 8.58 1.94 13.10
N TYR A 195 8.35 2.23 11.83
CA TYR A 195 9.37 2.77 10.92
C TYR A 195 9.06 4.18 10.37
N TYR A 196 7.84 4.68 10.52
CA TYR A 196 7.32 5.96 10.00
C TYR A 196 6.46 6.68 11.03
#